data_AF-A0A6N7AFP1-F1
#
_entry.id   AF-A0A6N7AFP1-F1
#
_cell.length_a   1.000
_cell.length_b   1.000
_cell.length_c   1.000
_cell.angle_alpha   90.00
_cell.angle_beta   90.00
_cell.angle_gamma   90.00
#
_symmetry.space_group_name_H-M   'P 1'
#
loop_
_entity.id
_entity.type
_entity.pdbx_description
1 polymer ?
#
loop_
_entity_poly.entity_id
_entity_poly.type
_entity_poly.pdbx_seq_one_letter_code
_entity_poly.pdbx_strand_id
1 'polypeptide(L)'
;MIRVLNTATTDLDALVVTSSANLANGKILLVDSAIIDLQHDTTTEADTKILTIKVVYKTTPDGVTGDEAPFLFAGLTAADATDDDILFQAILNACDGTSPAACAKMGKQIGGTDAAPGGGAAPVIASISTQTANIMGTRMASLREGANYAAGEATGFASGGGGLNKSVWIRPYTYHGDQGARSGKASSDSATYGFVAGVDAMVLNAVRVGVAAGYANTDVDVADVRNTNTDIDSWQVSLYGDYTADRWYVDGVIGYGRNNVDTVGTIAIPATAGPPATAAVNGTVSGDYDTDQFTLQLGGAACRST
;
A
#
# COMPACT_ATOMS: atom_id res chain seq x y z
N MET A 1 22.83 36.61 33.45
CA MET A 1 22.10 35.35 33.61
C MET A 1 20.69 35.60 33.12
N ILE A 2 20.32 35.02 31.98
CA ILE A 2 18.99 35.19 31.39
C ILE A 2 18.19 33.97 31.84
N ARG A 3 17.05 34.19 32.49
CA ARG A 3 16.16 33.11 32.93
C ARG A 3 15.00 33.05 31.93
N VAL A 4 14.88 31.94 31.22
CA VAL A 4 13.69 31.61 30.46
C VAL A 4 12.74 30.90 31.41
N LEU A 5 11.48 31.33 31.49
CA LEU A 5 10.46 30.62 32.26
C LEU A 5 9.75 29.65 31.31
N ASN A 6 9.72 28.37 31.67
CA ASN A 6 8.81 27.42 31.05
C ASN A 6 7.43 27.62 31.71
N THR A 7 6.43 28.05 30.94
CA THR A 7 5.08 28.30 31.46
C THR A 7 4.30 27.03 31.82
N ALA A 8 4.80 25.84 31.47
CA ALA A 8 4.12 24.56 31.75
C ALA A 8 4.53 23.92 33.09
N THR A 9 5.67 24.27 33.68
CA THR A 9 6.15 23.68 34.93
C THR A 9 6.68 24.76 35.89
N THR A 10 6.44 24.61 37.19
CA THR A 10 7.03 25.50 38.21
C THR A 10 8.53 25.27 38.42
N ASP A 11 9.14 24.38 37.64
CA ASP A 11 10.57 24.08 37.70
C ASP A 11 11.36 25.03 36.80
N LEU A 12 12.30 25.74 37.43
CA LEU A 12 13.17 26.70 36.78
C LEU A 12 14.33 25.98 36.08
N ASP A 13 14.09 25.43 34.89
CA ASP A 13 15.19 25.05 34.01
C ASP A 13 15.79 26.32 33.40
N ALA A 14 16.86 26.83 34.02
CA ALA A 14 17.56 27.98 33.50
C ALA A 14 18.29 27.60 32.20
N LEU A 15 17.82 28.11 31.05
CA LEU A 15 18.57 28.06 29.80
C LEU A 15 19.86 28.89 29.95
N VAL A 16 20.99 28.21 30.24
CA VAL A 16 22.30 28.86 30.30
C VAL A 16 22.86 28.96 28.89
N VAL A 17 22.87 30.17 28.32
CA VAL A 17 23.56 30.45 27.06
C VAL A 17 25.07 30.43 27.32
N THR A 18 25.71 29.30 27.03
CA THR A 18 27.15 29.05 27.30
C THR A 18 28.06 29.28 26.09
N SER A 19 27.51 29.42 24.88
CA SER A 19 28.31 29.59 23.66
C SER A 19 28.19 31.00 23.09
N SER A 20 29.31 31.55 22.62
CA SER A 20 29.35 32.82 21.88
C SER A 20 28.68 32.74 20.50
N ALA A 21 28.38 31.53 20.02
CA ALA A 21 27.67 31.32 18.75
C ALA A 21 26.21 31.83 18.81
N ASN A 22 25.59 31.78 20.00
CA ASN A 22 24.21 32.24 20.21
C ASN A 22 24.13 33.72 20.65
N LEU A 23 25.28 34.41 20.69
CA LEU A 23 25.44 35.81 21.09
C LEU A 23 26.08 36.61 19.95
N ALA A 24 25.26 37.20 19.09
CA ALA A 24 25.72 38.07 18.01
C ALA A 24 25.51 39.54 18.39
N ASN A 25 26.60 40.32 18.49
CA ASN A 25 26.55 41.76 18.79
C ASN A 25 25.75 42.14 20.07
N GLY A 26 25.84 41.32 21.12
CA GLY A 26 25.12 41.55 22.38
C GLY A 26 23.62 41.23 22.32
N LYS A 27 23.14 40.57 21.26
CA LYS A 27 21.78 40.05 21.11
C LYS A 27 21.80 38.52 21.19
N ILE A 28 20.71 37.94 21.70
CA ILE A 28 20.45 36.50 21.57
C ILE A 28 20.01 36.26 20.13
N LEU A 29 20.66 35.33 19.45
CA LEU A 29 20.21 34.84 18.15
C LEU A 29 19.26 33.66 18.38
N LEU A 30 18.00 33.83 18.00
CA LEU A 30 17.03 32.75 17.85
C LEU A 30 16.91 32.47 16.36
N VAL A 31 17.05 31.20 15.98
CA VAL A 31 17.00 30.76 14.58
C VAL A 31 15.80 29.85 14.43
N ASP A 32 14.91 30.19 13.49
CA ASP A 32 13.80 29.33 13.10
C ASP A 32 14.31 28.07 12.40
N SER A 33 13.53 26.99 12.44
CA SER A 33 13.79 25.81 11.63
C SER A 33 12.87 25.78 10.40
N ALA A 34 13.02 24.77 9.53
CA ALA A 34 12.08 24.60 8.42
C ALA A 34 10.66 24.28 8.91
N ILE A 35 10.48 23.82 10.15
CA ILE A 35 9.18 23.40 10.72
C ILE A 35 8.69 24.26 11.88
N ILE A 36 9.58 24.97 12.57
CA ILE A 36 9.27 25.84 13.71
C ILE A 36 9.47 27.30 13.34
N ASP A 37 8.50 28.13 13.72
CA ASP A 37 8.55 29.58 13.72
C ASP A 37 8.54 30.08 15.19
N LEU A 38 9.59 30.79 15.59
CA LEU A 38 9.72 31.37 16.93
C LEU A 38 9.15 32.79 16.92
N GLN A 39 7.99 32.97 17.53
CA GLN A 39 7.31 34.26 17.57
C GLN A 39 7.48 34.94 18.93
N HIS A 40 7.68 36.25 18.94
CA HIS A 40 7.62 37.03 20.18
C HIS A 40 6.17 37.05 20.70
N ASP A 41 5.95 36.57 21.92
CA ASP A 41 4.64 36.60 22.54
C ASP A 41 4.36 37.98 23.14
N THR A 42 3.56 38.79 22.44
CA THR A 42 3.14 40.12 22.88
C THR A 42 1.88 40.12 23.73
N THR A 43 1.33 38.94 24.08
CA THR A 43 0.03 38.80 24.76
C THR A 43 0.12 38.74 26.27
N THR A 44 1.31 38.49 26.83
CA THR A 44 1.58 38.61 28.27
C THR A 44 2.00 40.04 28.60
N GLU A 45 1.27 40.73 29.49
CA GLU A 45 1.58 42.11 29.86
C GLU A 45 2.98 42.25 30.48
N ALA A 46 3.84 42.99 29.76
CA ALA A 46 4.93 43.85 30.19
C ALA A 46 5.55 43.66 31.60
N ASP A 47 6.18 42.51 31.86
CA ASP A 47 7.41 42.54 32.66
C ASP A 47 8.59 42.73 31.71
N THR A 48 9.14 43.96 31.67
CA THR A 48 10.28 44.36 30.82
C THR A 48 11.55 43.52 30.98
N LYS A 49 11.56 42.57 31.93
CA LYS A 49 12.68 41.67 32.22
C LYS A 49 12.49 40.24 31.71
N ILE A 50 11.30 39.87 31.23
CA ILE A 50 10.99 38.53 30.75
C ILE A 50 10.76 38.57 29.24
N LEU A 51 11.53 37.80 28.48
CA LEU A 51 11.30 37.56 27.07
C LEU A 51 10.47 36.27 26.95
N THR A 52 9.21 36.39 26.54
CA THR A 52 8.35 35.26 26.25
C THR A 52 8.40 34.94 24.76
N ILE A 53 8.78 33.72 24.41
CA ILE A 53 8.82 33.22 23.02
C ILE A 53 7.75 32.15 22.87
N LYS A 54 6.91 32.30 21.86
CA LYS A 54 5.95 31.29 21.45
C LYS A 54 6.57 30.42 20.35
N VAL A 55 6.55 29.11 20.56
CA VAL A 55 6.88 28.13 19.53
C VAL A 55 5.63 27.89 18.69
N VAL A 56 5.71 28.15 17.39
CA VAL A 56 4.61 27.90 16.44
C VAL A 56 5.09 26.92 15.38
N TYR A 57 4.39 25.81 15.21
CA TYR A 57 4.69 24.88 14.12
C TYR A 57 4.14 25.44 12.80
N LYS A 58 4.99 25.45 11.77
CA LYS A 58 4.60 25.87 10.42
C LYS A 58 3.64 24.83 9.83
N THR A 59 2.47 25.27 9.37
CA THR A 59 1.50 24.42 8.66
C THR A 59 2.00 23.97 7.29
N THR A 60 2.95 24.71 6.72
CA THR A 60 3.70 24.39 5.50
C THR A 60 5.19 24.56 5.77
N PRO A 61 5.90 23.49 6.18
CA PRO A 61 7.34 23.54 6.42
C PRO A 61 8.11 23.95 5.17
N ASP A 62 9.21 24.68 5.37
CA ASP A 62 10.04 25.18 4.27
C ASP A 62 10.62 24.00 3.48
N GLY A 63 10.31 23.94 2.19
CA GLY A 63 10.79 22.88 1.31
C GLY A 63 9.95 21.60 1.30
N VAL A 64 8.83 21.56 2.02
CA VAL A 64 7.82 20.50 1.93
C VAL A 64 6.60 21.03 1.17
N THR A 65 6.24 20.37 0.08
CA THR A 65 5.07 20.73 -0.74
C THR A 65 4.17 19.52 -0.89
N GLY A 66 2.88 19.63 -0.54
CA GLY A 66 1.90 18.56 -0.71
C GLY A 66 1.31 18.06 0.61
N ASP A 67 0.83 16.82 0.59
CA ASP A 67 0.12 16.18 1.70
C ASP A 67 1.05 15.80 2.88
N GLU A 68 2.37 15.94 2.74
CA GLU A 68 3.38 15.57 3.75
C GLU A 68 3.43 16.53 4.95
N ALA A 69 3.14 17.80 4.73
CA ALA A 69 3.28 18.86 5.73
C ALA A 69 2.38 18.67 6.97
N PRO A 70 1.08 18.30 6.83
CA PRO A 70 0.22 17.96 7.96
C PRO A 70 0.75 16.80 8.81
N PHE A 71 1.44 15.81 8.20
CA PHE A 71 1.95 14.65 8.94
C PHE A 71 3.17 14.99 9.79
N LEU A 72 4.02 15.90 9.33
CA LEU A 72 5.11 16.43 10.16
C LEU A 72 4.57 17.17 11.39
N PHE A 73 3.53 17.98 11.22
CA PHE A 73 2.85 18.67 12.33
C PHE A 73 2.24 17.67 13.33
N ALA A 74 1.54 16.65 12.82
CA ALA A 74 0.94 15.61 13.66
C ALA A 74 2.02 14.81 14.43
N GLY A 75 3.12 14.46 13.77
CA GLY A 75 4.24 13.75 14.40
C GLY A 75 4.89 14.56 15.52
N LEU A 76 5.10 15.87 15.29
CA LEU A 76 5.70 16.76 16.27
C LEU A 76 4.77 17.01 17.48
N THR A 77 3.47 17.18 17.21
CA THR A 77 2.44 17.32 18.26
C THR A 77 2.32 16.05 19.10
N ALA A 78 2.40 14.88 18.46
CA ALA A 78 2.36 13.60 19.15
C ALA A 78 3.61 13.40 20.03
N ALA A 79 4.79 13.69 19.50
CA ALA A 79 6.05 13.60 20.25
C ALA A 79 6.06 14.51 21.48
N ASP A 80 5.61 15.76 21.32
CA ASP A 80 5.45 16.75 22.40
C ASP A 80 4.43 16.27 23.46
N ALA A 81 3.26 15.78 23.02
CA ALA A 81 2.23 15.28 23.95
C ALA A 81 2.65 14.04 24.74
N THR A 82 3.65 13.30 24.27
CA THR A 82 4.19 12.10 24.94
C THR A 82 5.53 12.34 25.64
N ASP A 83 6.04 13.58 25.66
CA ASP A 83 7.39 13.93 26.14
C ASP A 83 8.50 13.09 25.47
N ASP A 84 8.31 12.72 24.19
CA ASP A 84 9.30 11.94 23.41
C ASP A 84 10.31 12.87 22.75
N ASP A 85 11.27 13.33 23.55
CA ASP A 85 12.35 14.21 23.11
C ASP A 85 13.18 13.62 21.95
N ILE A 86 13.29 12.28 21.86
CA ILE A 86 14.07 11.62 20.82
C ILE A 86 13.36 11.78 19.47
N LEU A 87 12.08 11.43 19.41
CA LEU A 87 11.28 11.59 18.20
C LEU A 87 11.13 13.06 17.81
N PHE A 88 10.91 13.93 18.81
CA PHE A 88 10.80 15.37 18.60
C PHE A 88 12.06 15.94 17.93
N GLN A 89 13.25 15.67 18.49
CA GLN A 89 14.52 16.13 17.95
C GLN A 89 14.87 15.46 16.61
N ALA A 90 14.51 14.20 16.42
CA ALA A 90 14.69 13.49 15.16
C ALA A 90 13.93 14.16 14.00
N ILE A 91 12.69 14.60 14.23
CA ILE A 91 11.88 15.32 13.24
C ILE A 91 12.52 16.69 12.93
N LEU A 92 12.93 17.43 13.96
CA LEU A 92 13.58 18.74 13.80
C LEU A 92 14.89 18.66 13.02
N ASN A 93 15.75 17.70 13.37
CA ASN A 93 17.04 17.51 12.70
C ASN A 93 16.88 17.08 11.23
N ALA A 94 15.88 16.24 10.92
CA ALA A 94 15.59 15.85 9.54
C ALA A 94 15.13 17.04 8.66
N CYS A 95 14.68 18.13 9.28
CA CYS A 95 14.16 19.32 8.65
C CYS A 95 14.96 20.58 9.03
N ASP A 96 16.26 20.46 9.24
CA ASP A 96 17.16 21.55 9.66
C ASP A 96 17.38 22.67 8.60
N GLY A 97 16.52 22.76 7.57
CA GLY A 97 16.57 23.75 6.50
C GLY A 97 17.67 23.51 5.45
N THR A 98 18.62 22.60 5.70
CA THR A 98 19.71 22.31 4.76
C THR A 98 19.35 21.22 3.74
N SER A 99 18.31 20.43 4.02
CA SER A 99 17.83 19.35 3.14
C SER A 99 16.29 19.28 3.08
N PRO A 100 15.65 20.09 2.22
CA PRO A 100 14.21 19.99 1.92
C PRO A 100 13.74 18.56 1.58
N ALA A 101 14.59 17.80 0.87
CA ALA A 101 14.31 16.43 0.49
C ALA A 101 14.28 15.46 1.70
N ALA A 102 15.12 15.68 2.72
CA ALA A 102 15.08 14.89 3.95
C ALA A 102 13.81 15.18 4.76
N CYS A 103 13.40 16.44 4.82
CA CYS A 103 12.17 16.84 5.47
C CYS A 103 10.92 16.25 4.78
N ALA A 104 10.87 16.30 3.45
CA ALA A 104 9.81 15.66 2.68
C ALA A 104 9.77 14.14 2.87
N LYS A 105 10.95 13.48 2.89
CA LYS A 105 11.04 12.05 3.18
C LYS A 105 10.54 11.71 4.59
N MET A 106 10.86 12.53 5.59
CA MET A 106 10.36 12.39 6.96
C MET A 106 8.82 12.49 7.01
N GLY A 107 8.25 13.48 6.33
CA GLY A 107 6.80 13.65 6.25
C GLY A 107 6.11 12.44 5.61
N LYS A 108 6.71 11.86 4.57
CA LYS A 108 6.22 10.62 3.94
C LYS A 108 6.36 9.40 4.86
N GLN A 109 7.47 9.29 5.60
CA GLN A 109 7.68 8.21 6.57
C GLN A 109 6.69 8.27 7.73
N ILE A 110 6.29 9.46 8.18
CA ILE A 110 5.27 9.63 9.23
C ILE A 110 3.85 9.46 8.66
N GLY A 111 3.59 10.02 7.48
CA GLY A 111 2.24 10.13 6.90
C GLY A 111 1.75 8.99 6.02
N GLY A 112 2.62 8.24 5.37
CA GLY A 112 2.24 7.11 4.52
C GLY A 112 1.59 7.49 3.19
N THR A 113 2.06 8.55 2.55
CA THR A 113 1.41 9.12 1.36
C THR A 113 1.80 8.46 0.03
N ASP A 114 2.87 7.67 -0.01
CA ASP A 114 3.32 7.01 -1.24
C ASP A 114 2.52 5.72 -1.55
N ALA A 115 2.03 5.04 -0.52
CA ALA A 115 1.00 4.02 -0.58
C ALA A 115 0.27 4.03 0.77
N ALA A 116 -1.05 4.31 0.78
CA ALA A 116 -1.85 3.81 1.89
C ALA A 116 -1.58 2.29 1.98
N PRO A 117 -1.52 1.68 3.18
CA PRO A 117 -1.43 0.24 3.29
C PRO A 117 -2.52 -0.39 2.39
N GLY A 118 -2.13 -1.07 1.31
CA GLY A 118 -3.04 -1.57 0.27
C GLY A 118 -3.00 -0.93 -1.13
N GLY A 119 -2.22 0.14 -1.35
CA GLY A 119 -2.15 0.84 -2.64
C GLY A 119 -1.74 -0.01 -3.85
N GLY A 120 -1.06 -1.14 -3.64
CA GLY A 120 -0.68 -2.11 -4.68
C GLY A 120 -1.58 -3.35 -4.78
N ALA A 121 -2.42 -3.62 -3.78
CA ALA A 121 -3.14 -4.90 -3.69
C ALA A 121 -4.34 -5.00 -4.65
N ALA A 122 -5.08 -3.91 -4.87
CA ALA A 122 -6.26 -3.91 -5.72
C ALA A 122 -6.02 -4.38 -7.18
N PRO A 123 -5.02 -3.87 -7.93
CA PRO A 123 -4.72 -4.36 -9.28
C PRO A 123 -4.25 -5.81 -9.29
N VAL A 124 -3.52 -6.25 -8.26
CA VAL A 124 -3.08 -7.63 -8.09
C VAL A 124 -4.29 -8.54 -7.89
N ILE A 125 -5.19 -8.23 -6.96
CA ILE A 125 -6.44 -8.95 -6.69
C ILE A 125 -7.29 -9.11 -7.97
N ALA A 126 -7.44 -8.02 -8.75
CA ALA A 126 -8.16 -8.06 -10.02
C ALA A 126 -7.48 -8.98 -11.06
N SER A 127 -6.15 -9.05 -11.05
CA SER A 127 -5.37 -9.93 -11.92
C SER A 127 -5.56 -11.40 -11.55
N ILE A 128 -5.62 -11.73 -10.25
CA ILE A 128 -5.94 -13.08 -9.76
C ILE A 128 -7.33 -13.51 -10.28
N SER A 129 -8.35 -12.65 -10.13
CA SER A 129 -9.70 -12.93 -10.68
C SER A 129 -9.70 -13.15 -12.18
N THR A 130 -8.95 -12.33 -12.92
CA THR A 130 -8.83 -12.45 -14.37
C THR A 130 -8.15 -13.77 -14.76
N GLN A 131 -7.10 -14.17 -14.04
CA GLN A 131 -6.37 -15.42 -14.29
C GLN A 131 -7.24 -16.64 -14.02
N THR A 132 -8.02 -16.61 -12.94
CA THR A 132 -9.02 -17.64 -12.60
C THR A 132 -10.10 -17.73 -13.69
N ALA A 133 -10.64 -16.61 -14.15
CA ALA A 133 -11.64 -16.60 -15.22
C ALA A 133 -11.06 -17.13 -16.56
N ASN A 134 -9.81 -16.78 -16.89
CA ASN A 134 -9.10 -17.29 -18.07
C ASN A 134 -8.85 -18.80 -18.02
N ILE A 135 -8.59 -19.37 -16.84
CA ILE A 135 -8.48 -20.81 -16.65
C ILE A 135 -9.80 -21.49 -17.03
N MET A 136 -10.94 -20.92 -16.62
CA MET A 136 -12.28 -21.44 -16.91
C MET A 136 -12.61 -21.29 -18.40
N GLY A 137 -12.30 -20.15 -19.00
CA GLY A 137 -12.42 -19.94 -20.45
C GLY A 137 -11.62 -20.97 -21.25
N THR A 138 -10.37 -21.23 -20.84
CA THR A 138 -9.52 -22.25 -21.46
C THR A 138 -10.09 -23.66 -21.26
N ARG A 139 -10.63 -23.96 -20.07
CA ARG A 139 -11.26 -25.24 -19.77
C ARG A 139 -12.49 -25.47 -20.66
N MET A 140 -13.40 -24.49 -20.78
CA MET A 140 -14.56 -24.56 -21.66
C MET A 140 -14.13 -24.75 -23.11
N ALA A 141 -13.17 -23.96 -23.59
CA ALA A 141 -12.64 -24.09 -24.95
C ALA A 141 -12.05 -25.49 -25.22
N SER A 142 -11.36 -26.08 -24.24
CA SER A 142 -10.78 -27.43 -24.35
C SER A 142 -11.81 -28.57 -24.33
N LEU A 143 -13.05 -28.29 -23.94
CA LEU A 143 -14.15 -29.26 -23.89
C LEU A 143 -15.14 -29.10 -25.05
N ARG A 144 -14.90 -28.15 -25.97
CA ARG A 144 -15.77 -27.96 -27.14
C ARG A 144 -15.58 -29.09 -28.13
N GLU A 145 -16.68 -29.78 -28.42
CA GLU A 145 -16.73 -30.90 -29.37
C GLU A 145 -17.23 -30.40 -30.74
N GLY A 146 -16.71 -30.95 -31.84
CA GLY A 146 -17.16 -30.67 -33.22
C GLY A 146 -16.02 -30.55 -34.24
N ALA A 147 -16.26 -30.91 -35.50
CA ALA A 147 -15.24 -30.92 -36.57
C ALA A 147 -14.59 -29.54 -36.85
N ASN A 148 -15.22 -28.46 -36.39
CA ASN A 148 -14.73 -27.08 -36.50
C ASN A 148 -13.94 -26.62 -35.24
N TYR A 149 -13.87 -27.44 -34.19
CA TYR A 149 -13.22 -27.12 -32.91
C TYR A 149 -12.11 -28.14 -32.62
N ALA A 150 -10.91 -27.65 -32.28
CA ALA A 150 -9.67 -28.45 -32.26
C ALA A 150 -9.54 -29.46 -31.11
N ALA A 151 -10.55 -29.65 -30.25
CA ALA A 151 -10.45 -30.44 -29.01
C ALA A 151 -11.09 -31.84 -29.10
N GLY A 152 -11.06 -32.46 -30.29
CA GLY A 152 -11.76 -33.72 -30.59
C GLY A 152 -11.04 -35.02 -30.20
N GLU A 153 -10.08 -35.02 -29.28
CA GLU A 153 -9.38 -36.26 -28.87
C GLU A 153 -9.25 -36.31 -27.34
N ALA A 154 -9.94 -37.27 -26.73
CA ALA A 154 -10.04 -37.48 -25.29
C ALA A 154 -8.67 -37.81 -24.66
N THR A 155 -8.10 -36.88 -23.89
CA THR A 155 -6.97 -37.16 -23.00
C THR A 155 -7.33 -36.81 -21.55
N GLY A 156 -8.13 -37.66 -20.92
CA GLY A 156 -8.42 -37.62 -19.49
C GLY A 156 -8.79 -39.00 -18.99
N PHE A 157 -8.41 -39.34 -17.75
CA PHE A 157 -8.63 -40.66 -17.15
C PHE A 157 -10.12 -41.04 -17.13
N ALA A 158 -10.58 -41.78 -18.15
CA ALA A 158 -11.91 -42.37 -18.20
C ALA A 158 -11.85 -43.79 -17.64
N SER A 159 -12.20 -43.98 -16.37
CA SER A 159 -12.44 -45.31 -15.80
C SER A 159 -13.89 -45.75 -16.10
N GLY A 160 -14.11 -46.31 -17.28
CA GLY A 160 -15.38 -46.97 -17.64
C GLY A 160 -16.08 -46.34 -18.85
N GLY A 161 -16.42 -47.18 -19.82
CA GLY A 161 -16.91 -46.78 -21.15
C GLY A 161 -18.22 -45.96 -21.14
N GLY A 162 -18.23 -44.92 -21.98
CA GLY A 162 -19.27 -43.92 -22.12
C GLY A 162 -18.68 -42.54 -21.77
N GLY A 163 -18.44 -41.69 -22.78
CA GLY A 163 -17.84 -40.37 -22.62
C GLY A 163 -18.46 -39.64 -21.44
N LEU A 164 -17.65 -39.36 -20.41
CA LEU A 164 -18.19 -38.94 -19.12
C LEU A 164 -18.85 -37.57 -19.28
N ASN A 165 -20.18 -37.53 -19.13
CA ASN A 165 -21.00 -36.32 -18.98
C ASN A 165 -20.57 -35.45 -17.79
N LYS A 166 -19.54 -35.84 -17.02
CA LYS A 166 -19.05 -35.19 -15.81
C LYS A 166 -17.52 -35.26 -15.78
N SER A 167 -16.87 -34.19 -15.37
CA SER A 167 -15.42 -34.10 -15.27
C SER A 167 -15.00 -33.39 -13.99
N VAL A 168 -13.82 -33.75 -13.49
CA VAL A 168 -13.14 -33.09 -12.37
C VAL A 168 -11.77 -32.69 -12.87
N TRP A 169 -11.32 -31.49 -12.51
CA TRP A 169 -10.04 -30.96 -12.95
C TRP A 169 -9.39 -30.09 -11.88
N ILE A 170 -8.08 -29.92 -11.99
CA ILE A 170 -7.28 -29.02 -11.18
C ILE A 170 -6.22 -28.36 -12.08
N ARG A 171 -5.92 -27.10 -11.83
CA ARG A 171 -4.92 -26.33 -12.57
C ARG A 171 -4.14 -25.40 -11.63
N PRO A 172 -2.84 -25.66 -11.40
CA PRO A 172 -1.96 -24.67 -10.78
C PRO A 172 -1.70 -23.52 -11.75
N TYR A 173 -1.40 -22.34 -11.21
CA TYR A 173 -0.98 -21.17 -11.97
C TYR A 173 -0.05 -20.29 -11.15
N THR A 174 0.74 -19.48 -11.87
CA THR A 174 1.56 -18.41 -11.30
C THR A 174 1.25 -17.12 -12.04
N TYR A 175 1.42 -15.99 -11.37
CA TYR A 175 1.30 -14.68 -11.98
C TYR A 175 2.41 -13.78 -11.45
N HIS A 176 3.06 -13.04 -12.35
CA HIS A 176 4.05 -12.03 -12.02
C HIS A 176 3.57 -10.72 -12.61
N GLY A 177 3.55 -9.67 -11.79
CA GLY A 177 3.08 -8.35 -12.20
C GLY A 177 4.05 -7.27 -11.75
N ASP A 178 4.52 -6.47 -12.71
CA ASP A 178 5.38 -5.32 -12.45
C ASP A 178 4.60 -4.03 -12.71
N GLN A 179 4.52 -3.15 -11.71
CA GLN A 179 3.93 -1.82 -11.82
C GLN A 179 5.01 -0.75 -11.68
N GLY A 180 5.35 -0.08 -12.78
CA GLY A 180 6.28 1.04 -12.75
C GLY A 180 5.73 2.26 -12.00
N ALA A 181 6.62 3.06 -11.42
CA ALA A 181 6.28 4.29 -10.70
C ALA A 181 5.51 5.28 -11.60
N ARG A 182 4.41 5.86 -11.10
CA ARG A 182 3.57 6.83 -11.83
C ARG A 182 3.02 7.90 -10.90
N SER A 183 3.08 9.15 -11.33
CA SER A 183 2.45 10.30 -10.64
C SER A 183 2.78 10.39 -9.14
N GLY A 184 4.03 10.13 -8.76
CA GLY A 184 4.47 10.16 -7.36
C GLY A 184 4.15 8.90 -6.54
N LYS A 185 3.60 7.84 -7.16
CA LYS A 185 3.43 6.52 -6.55
C LYS A 185 4.66 5.64 -6.83
N ALA A 186 5.06 4.89 -5.81
CA ALA A 186 6.17 3.94 -5.88
C ALA A 186 5.92 2.84 -6.92
N SER A 187 6.99 2.25 -7.43
CA SER A 187 6.86 1.01 -8.21
C SER A 187 6.56 -0.17 -7.29
N SER A 188 5.94 -1.21 -7.84
CA SER A 188 5.62 -2.42 -7.10
C SER A 188 5.80 -3.66 -7.98
N ASP A 189 6.36 -4.71 -7.40
CA ASP A 189 6.51 -6.02 -8.03
C ASP A 189 5.64 -7.03 -7.24
N SER A 190 5.03 -7.97 -7.95
CA SER A 190 4.10 -8.94 -7.37
C SER A 190 4.36 -10.34 -7.89
N ALA A 191 4.32 -11.32 -6.99
CA ALA A 191 4.45 -12.74 -7.31
C ALA A 191 3.32 -13.54 -6.67
N THR A 192 2.47 -14.14 -7.50
CA THR A 192 1.32 -14.94 -7.09
C THR A 192 1.55 -16.41 -7.42
N TYR A 193 1.20 -17.28 -6.48
CA TYR A 193 1.11 -18.72 -6.68
C TYR A 193 -0.27 -19.20 -6.26
N GLY A 194 -0.91 -20.00 -7.10
CA GLY A 194 -2.25 -20.47 -6.81
C GLY A 194 -2.63 -21.73 -7.56
N PHE A 195 -3.82 -22.22 -7.24
CA PHE A 195 -4.45 -23.30 -7.98
C PHE A 195 -5.96 -23.11 -8.02
N VAL A 196 -6.56 -23.67 -9.07
CA VAL A 196 -8.01 -23.73 -9.23
C VAL A 196 -8.40 -25.18 -9.43
N ALA A 197 -9.43 -25.64 -8.73
CA ALA A 197 -10.04 -26.93 -8.94
C ALA A 197 -11.52 -26.77 -9.28
N GLY A 198 -12.06 -27.65 -10.10
CA GLY A 198 -13.43 -27.55 -10.54
C GLY A 198 -14.05 -28.86 -10.96
N VAL A 199 -15.36 -28.82 -11.08
CA VAL A 199 -16.18 -29.89 -11.62
C VAL A 199 -17.11 -29.32 -12.67
N ASP A 200 -17.28 -30.03 -13.77
CA ASP A 200 -18.16 -29.64 -14.87
C ASP A 200 -18.94 -30.82 -15.41
N ALA A 201 -20.12 -30.54 -15.96
CA ALA A 201 -20.98 -31.55 -16.53
C ALA A 201 -21.76 -31.04 -17.76
N MET A 202 -21.97 -31.94 -18.70
CA MET A 202 -22.85 -31.73 -19.83
C MET A 202 -24.30 -31.91 -19.37
N VAL A 203 -25.08 -30.84 -19.38
CA VAL A 203 -26.48 -30.84 -18.92
C VAL A 203 -27.47 -30.98 -20.08
N LEU A 204 -27.06 -30.60 -21.28
CA LEU A 204 -27.76 -30.79 -22.56
C LEU A 204 -26.72 -31.14 -23.63
N ASN A 205 -27.15 -31.67 -24.78
CA ASN A 205 -26.26 -32.08 -25.89
C ASN A 205 -25.33 -30.96 -26.44
N ALA A 206 -25.52 -29.71 -26.02
CA ALA A 206 -24.74 -28.55 -26.45
C ALA A 206 -24.43 -27.59 -25.30
N VAL A 207 -24.78 -27.93 -24.05
CA VAL A 207 -24.59 -27.05 -22.89
C VAL A 207 -23.77 -27.77 -21.83
N ARG A 208 -22.68 -27.13 -21.41
CA ARG A 208 -21.89 -27.54 -20.24
C ARG A 208 -21.93 -26.45 -19.19
N VAL A 209 -22.03 -26.87 -17.94
CA VAL A 209 -21.96 -25.99 -16.77
C VAL A 209 -21.00 -26.57 -15.76
N GLY A 210 -20.31 -25.71 -15.02
CA GLY A 210 -19.38 -26.13 -14.00
C GLY A 210 -19.19 -25.09 -12.92
N VAL A 211 -18.69 -25.57 -11.78
CA VAL A 211 -18.27 -24.74 -10.66
C VAL A 211 -16.80 -24.98 -10.39
N ALA A 212 -16.11 -23.94 -9.97
CA ALA A 212 -14.70 -24.01 -9.61
C ALA A 212 -14.43 -23.16 -8.38
N ALA A 213 -13.45 -23.58 -7.60
CA ALA A 213 -12.91 -22.84 -6.48
C ALA A 213 -11.38 -22.79 -6.59
N GLY A 214 -10.79 -21.69 -6.17
CA GLY A 214 -9.36 -21.50 -6.22
C GLY A 214 -8.85 -20.76 -4.99
N TYR A 215 -7.58 -20.99 -4.71
CA TYR A 215 -6.82 -20.27 -3.70
C TYR A 215 -5.53 -19.75 -4.34
N ALA A 216 -5.12 -18.55 -3.93
CA ALA A 216 -3.85 -17.97 -4.30
C ALA A 216 -3.26 -17.20 -3.12
N ASN A 217 -1.94 -17.29 -2.99
CA ASN A 217 -1.14 -16.47 -2.10
C ASN A 217 -0.27 -15.55 -2.97
N THR A 218 -0.16 -14.29 -2.59
CA THR A 218 0.60 -13.29 -3.34
C THR A 218 1.43 -12.43 -2.40
N ASP A 219 2.71 -12.29 -2.75
CA ASP A 219 3.61 -11.33 -2.13
C ASP A 219 3.72 -10.10 -3.04
N VAL A 220 3.65 -8.90 -2.46
CA VAL A 220 3.73 -7.62 -3.16
C VAL A 220 4.76 -6.72 -2.48
N ASP A 221 5.87 -6.49 -3.17
CA ASP A 221 6.91 -5.58 -2.74
C ASP A 221 6.64 -4.18 -3.31
N VAL A 222 6.66 -3.15 -2.48
CA VAL A 222 6.48 -1.74 -2.89
C VAL A 222 7.75 -0.95 -2.58
N ALA A 223 8.36 -0.38 -3.62
CA ALA A 223 9.60 0.40 -3.51
C ALA A 223 9.32 1.85 -3.03
N ASP A 224 8.64 2.01 -1.90
CA ASP A 224 8.34 3.29 -1.26
C ASP A 224 9.38 3.68 -0.19
N VAL A 225 9.19 4.85 0.45
CA VAL A 225 10.10 5.32 1.52
C VAL A 225 10.05 4.48 2.80
N ARG A 226 9.09 3.55 2.91
CA ARG A 226 8.88 2.65 4.07
C ARG A 226 9.31 1.21 3.79
N ASN A 227 9.70 0.89 2.56
CA ASN A 227 9.94 -0.49 2.11
C ASN A 227 8.77 -1.41 2.48
N THR A 228 7.58 -1.04 2.01
CA THR A 228 6.32 -1.71 2.33
C THR A 228 6.22 -3.07 1.64
N ASN A 229 5.92 -4.11 2.41
CA ASN A 229 5.53 -5.44 1.91
C ASN A 229 4.04 -5.69 2.17
N THR A 230 3.35 -6.28 1.20
CA THR A 230 1.94 -6.63 1.29
C THR A 230 1.72 -8.09 0.92
N ASP A 231 1.11 -8.85 1.82
CA ASP A 231 0.75 -10.25 1.63
C ASP A 231 -0.76 -10.34 1.36
N ILE A 232 -1.15 -11.14 0.35
CA ILE A 232 -2.55 -11.28 -0.07
C ILE A 232 -2.93 -12.76 -0.16
N ASP A 233 -3.91 -13.14 0.65
CA ASP A 233 -4.58 -14.44 0.58
C ASP A 233 -5.92 -14.32 -0.12
N SER A 234 -6.06 -14.96 -1.28
CA SER A 234 -7.25 -14.85 -2.14
C SER A 234 -7.99 -16.18 -2.27
N TRP A 235 -9.25 -16.18 -1.86
CA TRP A 235 -10.20 -17.27 -2.10
C TRP A 235 -11.17 -16.89 -3.19
N GLN A 236 -11.34 -17.75 -4.19
CA GLN A 236 -12.24 -17.49 -5.31
C GLN A 236 -13.18 -18.65 -5.55
N VAL A 237 -14.42 -18.34 -5.91
CA VAL A 237 -15.44 -19.29 -6.38
C VAL A 237 -16.04 -18.77 -7.67
N SER A 238 -16.30 -19.66 -8.62
CA SER A 238 -16.83 -19.29 -9.93
C SER A 238 -17.83 -20.33 -10.44
N LEU A 239 -18.87 -19.83 -11.09
CA LEU A 239 -19.79 -20.57 -11.92
C LEU A 239 -19.46 -20.24 -13.37
N TYR A 240 -19.33 -21.27 -14.21
CA TYR A 240 -19.08 -21.09 -15.63
C TYR A 240 -19.97 -22.00 -16.46
N GLY A 241 -20.17 -21.63 -17.71
CA GLY A 241 -20.87 -22.46 -18.66
C GLY A 241 -20.68 -22.00 -20.09
N ASP A 242 -20.85 -22.95 -21.00
CA ASP A 242 -20.80 -22.70 -22.43
C ASP A 242 -21.98 -23.35 -23.14
N TYR A 243 -22.39 -22.71 -24.22
CA TYR A 243 -23.27 -23.27 -25.22
C TYR A 243 -22.55 -23.28 -26.57
N THR A 244 -22.42 -24.47 -27.14
CA THR A 244 -21.69 -24.69 -28.39
C THR A 244 -22.64 -25.22 -29.45
N ALA A 245 -22.83 -24.44 -30.52
CA ALA A 245 -23.55 -24.83 -31.73
C ALA A 245 -22.56 -25.13 -32.88
N ASP A 246 -23.06 -25.71 -33.98
CA ASP A 246 -22.24 -26.16 -35.12
C ASP A 246 -21.31 -25.08 -35.73
N ARG A 247 -21.72 -23.81 -35.65
CA ARG A 247 -21.04 -22.67 -36.28
C ARG A 247 -20.73 -21.51 -35.33
N TRP A 248 -21.16 -21.59 -34.08
CA TRP A 248 -20.91 -20.52 -33.11
C TRP A 248 -20.93 -21.07 -31.68
N TYR A 249 -20.32 -20.34 -30.76
CA TYR A 249 -20.40 -20.63 -29.34
C TYR A 249 -20.59 -19.34 -28.55
N VAL A 250 -21.12 -19.50 -27.35
CA VAL A 250 -21.09 -18.49 -26.29
C VAL A 250 -20.63 -19.16 -25.00
N ASP A 251 -19.82 -18.46 -24.24
CA ASP A 251 -19.35 -18.90 -22.93
C ASP A 251 -19.39 -17.75 -21.93
N GLY A 252 -19.42 -18.10 -20.65
CA GLY A 252 -19.44 -17.11 -19.59
C GLY A 252 -18.94 -17.67 -18.27
N VAL A 253 -18.40 -16.75 -17.46
CA VAL A 253 -17.94 -16.99 -16.10
C VAL A 253 -18.49 -15.88 -15.22
N ILE A 254 -19.09 -16.25 -14.10
CA ILE A 254 -19.38 -15.34 -12.99
C ILE A 254 -18.62 -15.85 -11.76
N GLY A 255 -17.94 -14.94 -11.08
CA GLY A 255 -17.10 -15.26 -9.94
C GLY A 255 -17.30 -14.31 -8.78
N TYR A 256 -17.03 -14.82 -7.58
CA TYR A 256 -16.89 -14.07 -6.35
C TYR A 256 -15.56 -14.44 -5.71
N GLY A 257 -14.86 -13.47 -5.14
CA GLY A 257 -13.66 -13.72 -4.37
C GLY A 257 -13.63 -12.88 -3.10
N ARG A 258 -12.97 -13.42 -2.08
CA ARG A 258 -12.63 -12.72 -0.86
C ARG A 258 -11.12 -12.75 -0.70
N ASN A 259 -10.56 -11.61 -0.31
CA ASN A 259 -9.13 -11.42 -0.21
C ASN A 259 -8.82 -10.78 1.14
N ASN A 260 -7.85 -11.37 1.83
CA ASN A 260 -7.27 -10.85 3.06
C ASN A 260 -5.97 -10.16 2.67
N VAL A 261 -5.81 -8.90 3.06
CA VAL A 261 -4.65 -8.08 2.72
C VAL A 261 -3.99 -7.61 3.99
N ASP A 262 -2.76 -8.08 4.21
CA ASP A 262 -1.92 -7.66 5.32
C ASP A 262 -0.75 -6.85 4.77
N THR A 263 -0.49 -5.69 5.35
CA THR A 263 0.57 -4.79 4.89
C THR A 263 1.43 -4.35 6.05
N VAL A 264 2.75 -4.39 5.85
CA VAL A 264 3.74 -3.95 6.83
C VAL A 264 4.76 -3.03 6.16
N GLY A 265 4.98 -1.87 6.76
CA GLY A 265 6.01 -0.92 6.37
C GLY A 265 6.91 -0.56 7.54
N THR A 266 8.11 -0.08 7.24
CA THR A 266 9.10 0.34 8.24
C THR A 266 9.26 1.86 8.27
N ILE A 267 9.41 2.41 9.46
CA ILE A 267 9.85 3.79 9.68
C ILE A 267 11.29 3.71 10.16
N ALA A 268 12.19 4.41 9.46
CA ALA A 268 13.60 4.45 9.81
C ALA A 268 14.09 5.90 9.75
N ILE A 269 14.27 6.48 10.93
CA ILE A 269 14.84 7.81 11.13
C ILE A 269 16.30 7.63 11.58
N PRO A 270 17.28 8.04 10.76
CA PRO A 270 18.69 7.87 11.11
C PRO A 270 19.08 8.77 12.28
N ALA A 271 20.05 8.30 13.06
CA ALA A 271 20.70 9.13 14.08
C ALA A 271 21.33 10.36 13.42
N THR A 272 21.20 11.53 14.05
CA THR A 272 21.88 12.74 13.57
C THR A 272 23.15 13.00 14.36
N ALA A 273 24.23 13.33 13.64
CA ALA A 273 25.49 13.76 14.22
C ALA A 273 25.52 15.29 14.33
N GLY A 274 25.86 15.81 15.50
CA GLY A 274 25.88 17.25 15.80
C GLY A 274 25.06 17.54 17.07
N PRO A 275 25.24 18.68 17.75
CA PRO A 275 24.46 19.01 18.95
C PRO A 275 23.10 19.65 18.58
N PRO A 276 21.96 19.10 19.04
CA PRO A 276 21.82 17.87 19.84
C PRO A 276 21.87 16.61 18.98
N ALA A 277 22.65 15.63 19.43
CA ALA A 277 22.77 14.35 18.74
C ALA A 277 21.58 13.48 19.13
N THR A 278 20.95 12.84 18.15
CA THR A 278 19.77 11.99 18.39
C THR A 278 20.09 10.54 18.08
N ALA A 279 19.48 9.64 18.85
CA ALA A 279 19.47 8.23 18.51
C ALA A 279 18.60 7.97 17.27
N ALA A 280 18.86 6.88 16.57
CA ALA A 280 17.99 6.44 15.49
C ALA A 280 16.62 6.02 16.05
N VAL A 281 15.55 6.39 15.35
CA VAL A 281 14.18 5.94 15.66
C VAL A 281 13.77 4.94 14.59
N ASN A 282 13.38 3.75 15.02
CA ASN A 282 12.86 2.71 14.14
C ASN A 282 11.47 2.31 14.61
N GLY A 283 10.55 2.11 13.67
CA GLY A 283 9.19 1.70 13.95
C GLY A 283 8.62 0.84 12.84
N THR A 284 7.52 0.17 13.15
CA THR A 284 6.78 -0.65 12.18
C THR A 284 5.36 -0.12 12.11
N VAL A 285 4.84 0.01 10.90
CA VAL A 285 3.45 0.37 10.62
C VAL A 285 2.80 -0.82 9.95
N SER A 286 1.72 -1.33 10.52
CA SER A 286 0.94 -2.43 9.94
C SER A 286 -0.50 -2.00 9.66
N GLY A 287 -1.11 -2.62 8.66
CA GLY A 287 -2.54 -2.48 8.39
C GLY A 287 -3.09 -3.75 7.74
N ASP A 288 -4.27 -4.16 8.17
CA ASP A 288 -5.00 -5.31 7.67
C ASP A 288 -6.38 -4.87 7.15
N TYR A 289 -6.82 -5.46 6.04
CA TYR A 289 -8.18 -5.26 5.56
C TYR A 289 -8.67 -6.41 4.68
N ASP A 290 -10.00 -6.57 4.66
CA ASP A 290 -10.68 -7.54 3.80
C ASP A 290 -11.22 -6.85 2.54
N THR A 291 -11.18 -7.55 1.41
CA THR A 291 -11.77 -7.10 0.14
C THR A 291 -12.59 -8.19 -0.52
N ASP A 292 -13.82 -7.83 -0.90
CA ASP A 292 -14.71 -8.64 -1.70
C ASP A 292 -14.63 -8.22 -3.18
N GLN A 293 -14.62 -9.19 -4.11
CA GLN A 293 -14.56 -8.95 -5.54
C GLN A 293 -15.59 -9.78 -6.31
N PHE A 294 -16.16 -9.19 -7.36
CA PHE A 294 -17.07 -9.87 -8.29
C PHE A 294 -16.50 -9.78 -9.70
N THR A 295 -16.55 -10.90 -10.41
CA THR A 295 -16.03 -11.01 -11.78
C THR A 295 -17.11 -11.51 -12.70
N LEU A 296 -17.20 -10.91 -13.89
CA LEU A 296 -18.03 -11.37 -15.00
C LEU A 296 -17.18 -11.39 -16.26
N GLN A 297 -17.13 -12.54 -16.93
CA GLN A 297 -16.53 -12.71 -18.25
C GLN A 297 -17.56 -13.32 -19.19
N LEU A 298 -17.61 -12.83 -20.43
CA LEU A 298 -18.44 -13.36 -21.50
C LEU A 298 -17.58 -13.49 -22.76
N GLY A 299 -17.70 -14.62 -23.44
CA GLY A 299 -16.97 -14.95 -24.66
C GLY A 299 -17.89 -15.52 -25.74
N GLY A 300 -17.51 -15.38 -27.00
CA GLY A 300 -18.24 -15.96 -28.11
C GLY A 300 -17.50 -15.81 -29.43
N ALA A 301 -17.73 -16.73 -30.36
CA ALA A 301 -17.25 -16.61 -31.72
C ALA A 301 -18.19 -17.30 -32.70
N ALA A 302 -18.12 -16.92 -33.97
CA ALA A 302 -18.84 -17.55 -35.07
C ALA A 302 -17.87 -17.83 -36.23
N CYS A 303 -18.02 -18.99 -36.86
CA CYS A 303 -17.27 -19.33 -38.07
C CYS A 303 -17.86 -18.58 -39.28
N ARG A 304 -16.99 -18.02 -40.12
CA ARG A 304 -17.37 -17.39 -41.40
C ARG A 304 -17.66 -18.49 -42.42
N SER A 305 -18.82 -18.44 -43.10
CA SER A 305 -19.07 -19.36 -44.22
C SER A 305 -18.12 -19.02 -45.37
N THR A 306 -17.31 -19.98 -45.80
CA THR A 306 -16.62 -19.97 -47.09
C THR A 306 -17.60 -20.10 -48.23
#